data_AF-A0A521KIU7-F1
#
_entry.id   AF-A0A521KIU7-F1
#
_cell.length_a   1.000
_cell.length_b   1.000
_cell.length_c   1.000
_cell.angle_alpha   90.00
_cell.angle_beta   90.00
_cell.angle_gamma   90.00
#
_symmetry.space_group_name_H-M   'P 1'
#
loop_
_entity.id
_entity.type
_entity.pdbx_description
1 polymer ?
#
loop_
_entity_poly.entity_id
_entity_poly.type
_entity_poly.pdbx_seq_one_letter_code
_entity_poly.pdbx_strand_id
1 'polypeptide(L)'
;MPTDSPNADLMSQFLNRKPGGPYQSIPIAAFFDASGRYLYHYTEYPAVYQKDVIQARLRTPQPGETAEAVAQRYAGDWAAFRQSPIFRVCASACADEIITSLHRCLLPGSAA
;
A
#
# COMPACT_ATOMS: atom_id res chain seq x y z
N MET A 1 13.19 -2.29 -20.54
CA MET A 1 12.09 -3.14 -20.02
C MET A 1 11.46 -3.84 -21.20
N PRO A 2 11.04 -5.11 -21.12
CA PRO A 2 10.40 -5.75 -22.27
C PRO A 2 9.09 -5.01 -22.53
N THR A 3 9.07 -4.31 -23.66
CA THR A 3 7.94 -3.58 -24.26
C THR A 3 6.79 -4.52 -24.67
N ASP A 4 6.93 -5.82 -24.42
CA ASP A 4 6.10 -6.88 -25.00
C ASP A 4 5.00 -7.42 -24.06
N SER A 5 4.82 -6.84 -22.87
CA SER A 5 3.60 -7.12 -22.10
C SER A 5 2.47 -6.26 -22.68
N PRO A 6 1.38 -6.85 -23.19
CA PRO A 6 0.28 -6.09 -23.81
C PRO A 6 -0.43 -5.12 -22.85
N ASN A 7 -0.13 -5.20 -21.55
CA ASN A 7 -0.65 -4.28 -20.52
C ASN A 7 0.46 -3.40 -19.91
N ALA A 8 1.65 -3.35 -20.49
CA ALA A 8 2.79 -2.61 -19.92
C ALA A 8 2.48 -1.11 -19.78
N ASP A 9 1.75 -0.55 -20.73
CA ASP A 9 1.26 0.82 -20.76
C ASP A 9 0.24 1.09 -19.63
N LEU A 10 -0.71 0.18 -19.40
CA LEU A 10 -1.68 0.25 -18.31
C LEU A 10 -1.00 0.17 -16.94
N MET A 11 -0.09 -0.78 -16.76
CA MET A 11 0.64 -0.94 -15.51
C MET A 11 1.59 0.24 -15.25
N SER A 12 2.13 0.87 -16.30
CA SER A 12 3.06 2.00 -16.18
C SER A 12 2.42 3.23 -15.50
N GLN A 13 1.12 3.45 -15.71
CA GLN A 13 0.39 4.59 -15.18
C GLN A 13 0.25 4.55 -13.66
N PHE A 14 0.28 3.35 -13.08
CA PHE A 14 0.06 3.15 -11.66
C PHE A 14 1.32 2.72 -10.92
N LEU A 15 2.50 2.77 -11.54
CA LEU A 15 3.75 2.40 -10.88
C LEU A 15 3.95 3.23 -9.62
N ASN A 16 4.00 2.57 -8.47
CA ASN A 16 4.29 3.24 -7.22
C ASN A 16 5.76 3.70 -7.24
N ARG A 17 5.95 5.01 -7.10
CA ARG A 17 7.26 5.66 -7.07
C ARG A 17 7.65 5.91 -5.61
N LYS A 18 8.49 5.04 -5.07
CA LYS A 18 9.12 5.22 -3.75
C LYS A 18 10.59 5.65 -3.95
N PRO A 19 11.25 6.25 -2.93
CA PRO A 19 12.70 6.49 -2.98
C PRO A 19 13.42 5.16 -3.24
N GLY A 20 14.09 5.03 -4.39
CA GLY A 20 14.67 3.77 -4.87
C GLY A 20 14.20 3.32 -6.26
N GLY A 21 13.19 3.97 -6.83
CA GLY A 21 12.72 3.75 -8.21
C GLY A 21 11.26 3.28 -8.31
N PRO A 22 10.73 3.09 -9.53
CA PRO A 22 9.39 2.56 -9.72
C PRO A 22 9.33 1.08 -9.34
N TYR A 23 8.45 0.72 -8.40
CA TYR A 23 8.19 -0.67 -8.03
C TYR A 23 7.05 -1.22 -8.88
N GLN A 24 7.33 -2.23 -9.71
CA GLN A 24 6.36 -2.86 -10.63
C GLN A 24 5.39 -3.85 -9.96
N SER A 25 5.52 -4.10 -8.66
CA SER A 25 4.96 -5.32 -8.04
C SER A 25 3.86 -5.07 -7.02
N ILE A 26 3.18 -3.92 -7.07
CA ILE A 26 2.21 -3.57 -6.04
C ILE A 26 0.80 -3.92 -6.54
N PRO A 27 -0.04 -4.59 -5.72
CA PRO A 27 -1.45 -4.78 -6.04
C PRO A 27 -2.11 -3.41 -6.18
N ILE A 28 -2.70 -3.17 -7.35
CA ILE A 28 -3.41 -1.94 -7.67
C ILE A 28 -4.78 -2.30 -8.18
N ALA A 29 -5.80 -1.67 -7.62
CA ALA A 29 -7.14 -1.67 -8.17
C ALA A 29 -7.39 -0.30 -8.79
N ALA A 30 -7.57 -0.25 -10.11
CA ALA A 30 -7.96 0.96 -10.83
C ALA A 30 -9.44 0.89 -11.18
N PHE A 31 -10.15 1.99 -10.99
CA PHE A 31 -11.58 2.10 -11.18
C PHE A 31 -11.86 3.10 -12.30
N PHE A 32 -12.76 2.72 -13.21
CA PHE A 32 -13.17 3.51 -14.35
C PHE A 32 -14.69 3.58 -14.38
N ASP A 33 -15.25 4.63 -14.98
CA ASP A 33 -16.69 4.66 -15.28
C ASP A 33 -17.03 3.82 -16.52
N ALA A 34 -18.32 3.71 -16.84
CA ALA A 34 -18.79 2.91 -17.98
C ALA A 34 -18.29 3.42 -19.35
N SER A 35 -17.78 4.65 -19.44
CA SER A 35 -17.17 5.20 -20.66
C SER A 35 -15.67 4.90 -20.75
N GLY A 36 -15.09 4.24 -19.74
CA GLY A 36 -13.66 3.97 -19.64
C GLY A 36 -12.84 5.15 -19.11
N ARG A 37 -13.48 6.19 -18.57
CA ARG A 37 -12.76 7.31 -17.93
C ARG A 37 -12.27 6.88 -16.55
N TYR A 38 -11.01 7.14 -16.27
CA TYR A 38 -10.37 6.88 -14.98
C TYR A 38 -11.06 7.69 -13.85
N LEU A 39 -11.31 7.03 -12.72
CA LEU A 39 -11.92 7.63 -11.53
C LEU A 39 -10.95 7.69 -10.36
N TYR A 40 -10.37 6.54 -10.00
CA TYR A 40 -9.57 6.38 -8.80
C TYR A 40 -8.72 5.12 -8.92
N HIS A 41 -7.59 5.08 -8.21
CA HIS A 41 -6.83 3.85 -8.03
C HIS A 41 -6.42 3.72 -6.56
N TYR A 42 -6.37 2.49 -6.09
CA TYR A 42 -5.94 2.15 -4.76
C TYR A 42 -4.66 1.33 -4.81
N THR A 43 -3.72 1.61 -3.92
CA THR A 43 -2.36 1.05 -3.95
C THR A 43 -2.03 0.30 -2.65
N GLU A 44 -1.80 -1.01 -2.74
CA GLU A 44 -1.27 -1.93 -1.69
C GLU A 44 -2.08 -2.06 -0.40
N TYR A 45 -2.20 -0.99 0.38
CA TYR A 45 -2.62 -0.98 1.78
C TYR A 45 -3.34 0.32 2.12
N PRO A 46 -4.24 0.31 3.13
CA PRO A 46 -4.98 1.52 3.46
C PRO A 46 -4.02 2.51 4.09
N ALA A 47 -4.29 3.80 3.92
CA ALA A 47 -3.42 4.86 4.43
C ALA A 47 -3.18 4.73 5.95
N VAL A 48 -4.16 4.22 6.68
CA VAL A 48 -4.09 3.99 8.13
C VAL A 48 -3.11 2.88 8.53
N TYR A 49 -2.77 1.94 7.64
CA TYR A 49 -1.87 0.84 7.98
C TYR A 49 -0.45 1.32 8.28
N GLN A 50 0.01 2.40 7.62
CA GLN A 50 1.32 3.03 7.84
C GLN A 50 2.47 2.02 8.02
N LYS A 51 2.54 1.00 7.14
CA LYS A 51 3.49 -0.13 7.20
C LYS A 51 4.91 0.28 7.56
N ASP A 52 5.42 1.31 6.90
CA ASP A 52 6.82 1.74 7.03
C ASP A 52 7.08 2.36 8.43
N VAL A 53 6.10 3.08 8.98
CA VAL A 53 6.16 3.61 10.36
C VAL A 53 6.16 2.48 11.37
N ILE A 54 5.29 1.48 11.18
CA ILE A 54 5.23 0.30 12.06
C ILE A 54 6.56 -0.46 12.00
N GLN A 55 7.08 -0.74 10.81
CA GLN A 55 8.36 -1.44 10.66
C GLN A 55 9.52 -0.64 11.26
N ALA A 56 9.55 0.69 11.09
CA ALA A 56 10.57 1.54 11.70
C ALA A 56 10.53 1.47 13.23
N ARG A 57 9.32 1.50 13.83
CA ARG A 57 9.15 1.34 15.28
C ARG A 57 9.64 -0.03 15.77
N LEU A 58 9.27 -1.11 15.08
CA LEU A 58 9.71 -2.47 15.45
C LEU A 58 11.23 -2.64 15.33
N ARG A 59 11.87 -1.93 14.38
CA ARG A 59 13.34 -1.95 14.19
C ARG A 59 14.10 -0.98 15.09
N THR A 60 13.42 -0.17 15.89
CA THR A 60 14.08 0.80 16.77
C THR A 60 14.91 0.05 17.82
N PRO A 61 16.23 0.30 17.93
CA PRO A 61 17.05 -0.33 18.96
C PRO A 61 16.65 0.10 20.36
N GLN A 62 16.65 -0.84 21.31
CA GLN A 62 16.48 -0.56 22.72
C GLN A 62 17.86 -0.37 23.41
N PRO A 63 17.92 0.30 24.58
CA PRO A 63 19.17 0.51 25.29
C PRO A 63 19.91 -0.81 25.58
N GLY A 64 21.15 -0.91 25.13
CA GLY A 64 22.00 -2.10 25.33
C GLY A 64 21.79 -3.24 24.32
N GLU A 65 20.87 -3.11 23.35
CA GLU A 65 20.75 -4.10 22.27
C GLU A 65 21.90 -3.98 21.27
N THR A 66 22.47 -5.12 20.88
CA THR A 66 23.33 -5.21 19.70
C THR A 66 22.49 -5.24 18.42
N ALA A 67 23.11 -5.05 17.25
CA ALA A 67 22.40 -5.11 15.97
C ALA A 67 21.75 -6.49 15.73
N GLU A 68 22.41 -7.57 16.12
CA GLU A 68 21.90 -8.94 16.04
C GLU A 68 20.67 -9.13 16.95
N ALA A 69 20.72 -8.59 18.17
CA ALA A 69 19.61 -8.64 19.10
C ALA A 69 18.38 -7.89 18.55
N VAL A 70 18.57 -6.70 17.98
CA VAL A 70 17.51 -5.93 17.30
C VAL A 70 16.90 -6.74 16.16
N ALA A 71 17.72 -7.38 15.32
CA ALA A 71 17.24 -8.16 14.18
C ALA A 71 16.40 -9.38 14.62
N GLN A 72 16.86 -10.10 15.65
CA GLN A 72 16.14 -11.25 16.19
C GLN A 72 14.80 -10.84 16.82
N ARG A 73 14.79 -9.78 17.62
CA ARG A 73 13.56 -9.23 18.20
C ARG A 73 12.59 -8.75 17.12
N TYR A 74 13.07 -7.99 16.14
CA TYR A 74 12.25 -7.53 15.02
C TYR A 74 11.58 -8.68 14.28
N ALA A 75 12.30 -9.78 14.02
CA ALA A 75 11.72 -10.95 13.35
C ALA A 75 10.56 -11.56 14.16
N GLY A 76 10.72 -11.67 15.48
CA GLY A 76 9.69 -12.13 16.41
C GLY A 76 8.49 -11.18 16.48
N ASP A 77 8.74 -9.90 16.74
CA ASP A 77 7.70 -8.87 16.84
C ASP A 77 6.91 -8.74 15.54
N TRP A 78 7.60 -8.81 14.39
CA TRP A 78 6.95 -8.78 13.08
C TRP A 78 6.10 -10.03 12.82
N ALA A 79 6.55 -11.21 13.28
CA ALA A 79 5.74 -12.42 13.19
C ALA A 79 4.48 -12.32 14.06
N ALA A 80 4.61 -11.85 15.30
CA ALA A 80 3.47 -11.64 16.21
C ALA A 80 2.49 -10.59 15.67
N PHE A 81 3.00 -9.46 15.18
CA PHE A 81 2.19 -8.42 14.54
C PHE A 81 1.39 -8.98 13.37
N ARG A 82 2.00 -9.81 12.52
CA ARG A 82 1.31 -10.44 11.39
C ARG A 82 0.22 -11.43 11.78
N GLN A 83 0.33 -12.04 12.95
CA GLN A 83 -0.70 -12.95 13.49
C GLN A 83 -1.82 -12.21 14.23
N SER A 84 -1.64 -10.92 14.52
CA SER A 84 -2.66 -10.11 15.17
C SER A 84 -3.87 -9.87 14.23
N PRO A 85 -5.03 -9.46 14.78
CA PRO A 85 -6.20 -9.09 13.97
C PRO A 85 -6.00 -7.89 13.04
N ILE A 86 -4.83 -7.22 13.06
CA ILE A 86 -4.58 -5.98 12.32
C ILE A 86 -4.88 -6.09 10.83
N PHE A 87 -4.61 -7.24 10.19
CA PHE A 87 -4.91 -7.42 8.77
C PHE A 87 -6.40 -7.48 8.47
N ARG A 88 -7.22 -7.99 9.39
CA ARG A 88 -8.68 -7.94 9.24
C ARG A 88 -9.19 -6.51 9.35
N VAL A 89 -8.66 -5.75 10.31
CA VAL A 89 -8.98 -4.31 10.47
C VAL A 89 -8.55 -3.52 9.24
N CYS A 90 -7.35 -3.77 8.73
CA CYS A 90 -6.84 -3.12 7.52
C CYS A 90 -7.65 -3.52 6.28
N ALA A 91 -8.17 -4.74 6.19
CA ALA A 91 -9.05 -5.14 5.10
C ALA A 91 -10.36 -4.34 5.10
N SER A 92 -10.96 -4.13 6.27
CA SER A 92 -12.14 -3.25 6.38
C SER A 92 -11.81 -1.79 6.03
N ALA A 93 -10.72 -1.25 6.59
CA ALA A 93 -10.29 0.11 6.28
C ALA A 93 -9.97 0.33 4.79
N CYS A 94 -9.39 -0.68 4.13
CA CYS A 94 -9.17 -0.70 2.68
C CYS A 94 -10.49 -0.53 1.91
N ALA A 95 -11.51 -1.33 2.25
CA ALA A 95 -12.81 -1.23 1.60
C ALA A 95 -13.45 0.16 1.82
N ASP A 96 -13.42 0.66 3.04
CA ASP A 96 -13.99 1.97 3.39
C ASP A 96 -13.28 3.12 2.65
N GLU A 97 -11.95 3.06 2.55
CA GLU A 97 -11.13 4.05 1.84
C GLU A 97 -11.42 4.06 0.34
N ILE A 98 -11.50 2.88 -0.29
CA ILE A 98 -11.85 2.74 -1.71
C ILE A 98 -13.24 3.31 -1.97
N ILE A 99 -14.25 2.87 -1.22
CA ILE A 99 -15.65 3.28 -1.42
C ILE A 99 -15.79 4.79 -1.22
N THR A 100 -15.20 5.33 -0.16
CA THR A 100 -15.25 6.77 0.14
C THR A 100 -14.56 7.58 -0.95
N SER A 101 -13.41 7.12 -1.45
CA SER A 101 -12.68 7.80 -2.53
C SER A 101 -13.48 7.81 -3.83
N LEU A 102 -14.12 6.69 -4.18
CA LEU A 102 -15.02 6.62 -5.34
C LEU A 102 -16.20 7.58 -5.21
N HIS A 103 -16.85 7.61 -4.03
CA HIS A 103 -17.93 8.56 -3.78
C HIS A 103 -17.48 10.02 -3.94
N ARG A 104 -16.27 10.36 -3.47
CA ARG A 104 -15.69 11.69 -3.66
C ARG A 104 -15.47 12.03 -5.13
N CYS A 105 -14.95 11.10 -5.93
CA CYS A 105 -14.76 11.30 -7.37
C CYS A 105 -16.07 11.54 -8.13
N LEU A 106 -17.19 11.03 -7.60
CA LEU A 106 -18.53 11.23 -8.18
C LEU A 106 -19.18 12.57 -7.76
N LEU A 107 -18.59 13.32 -6.82
CA LEU A 107 -19.14 14.61 -6.42
C LEU A 107 -18.94 15.67 -7.51
N PRO A 108 -19.91 16.58 -7.71
CA PRO A 108 -19.79 17.68 -8.67
C PRO A 108 -18.54 18.53 -8.38
N GLY A 109 -17.72 18.78 -9.40
CA GLY A 109 -16.53 19.63 -9.30
C GLY A 109 -15.28 18.95 -8.72
N SER A 110 -15.31 17.64 -8.44
CA SER A 110 -14.09 16.89 -8.12
C SER A 110 -13.23 16.76 -9.38
N ALA A 111 -12.03 17.34 -9.37
CA ALA A 111 -10.99 17.00 -10.35
C ALA A 111 -10.33 15.67 -9.92
N ALA A 112 -10.06 14.80 -10.90
CA ALA A 112 -9.26 13.58 -10.70
C ALA A 112 -7.78 13.91 -10.54
#